data_AF-A0A0G1NZU1-F1
#
_entry.id   AF-A0A0G1NZU1-F1
#
_cell.length_a   1.000
_cell.length_b   1.000
_cell.length_c   1.000
_cell.angle_alpha   90.00
_cell.angle_beta   90.00
_cell.angle_gamma   90.00
#
_symmetry.space_group_name_H-M   'P 1'
#
loop_
_entity.id
_entity.type
_entity.pdbx_description
1 polymer ?
#
loop_
_entity_poly.entity_id
_entity_poly.type
_entity_poly.pdbx_seq_one_letter_code
_entity_poly.pdbx_strand_id
1 'polypeptide(L)'
;MKLLVVLLTSSILLLISVQTSFALYDPRTLPNNKVGVHILNPDELDSAAQLVNSQGGDWGYVTIPIQPTERDKVKWQAFMHKCTELHLIPLIRITTIPQGGTWSQGHDTDLVDFANFLDELDWPIINRYIILFNEVNRSAEWGGNVEPAKYAEIVKNARTIFKERSEDFFLLGPALDNALPNSASSLSSTNYVRAMATHDPLIWSNFDGWASHSYPNPAFLASPTKTGLQSILGYKTELTQLRLAPKPIFITETGWDQDKLNSSLLSSYWQKAWSLWNADFNVVAVTPFVLQGGDQFGHLSLLDGEGKYRPSGQAIFDLPKSTGSPTLASPKSSPVPQPPTTSNWNSPFFKAGRALLKLENIFRVVLGLPVKANITLKDIPLIVELAQNSPQWERGLSNRQTLGELDGMLFIFPRAHVPIFWMKDMNFSVDMIWIAANHVVDITPSAPVETSHKLPTYSPRNPIDMVLETKAGWSVENNLSVGDQLVISD
;
A
#
# COMPACT_ATOMS: atom_id res chain seq x y z
N MET A 1 44.07 -67.38 -8.02
CA MET A 1 42.94 -67.30 -7.07
C MET A 1 42.88 -65.84 -6.60
N LYS A 2 42.05 -65.01 -7.24
CA LYS A 2 40.83 -64.43 -6.64
C LYS A 2 41.12 -63.79 -5.27
N LEU A 3 41.07 -62.45 -5.18
CA LEU A 3 40.10 -61.66 -4.37
C LEU A 3 40.94 -60.79 -3.38
N LEU A 4 40.60 -59.60 -2.88
CA LEU A 4 39.48 -58.68 -3.04
C LEU A 4 39.87 -57.37 -2.30
N VAL A 5 39.55 -56.22 -2.89
CA VAL A 5 38.98 -54.98 -2.30
C VAL A 5 38.92 -54.87 -0.77
N VAL A 6 39.43 -53.74 -0.21
CA VAL A 6 38.64 -52.76 0.56
C VAL A 6 39.26 -51.36 0.38
N LEU A 7 38.64 -50.52 -0.44
CA LEU A 7 38.81 -49.07 -0.41
C LEU A 7 37.45 -48.52 0.02
N LEU A 8 37.39 -47.95 1.23
CA LEU A 8 36.21 -47.27 1.76
C LEU A 8 36.00 -45.99 0.95
N THR A 9 35.07 -46.00 -0.02
CA THR A 9 34.48 -44.76 -0.53
C THR A 9 33.22 -44.49 0.26
N SER A 10 33.31 -43.53 1.17
CA SER A 10 32.17 -42.95 1.86
C SER A 10 31.32 -42.20 0.83
N SER A 11 30.34 -42.86 0.24
CA SER A 11 29.26 -42.23 -0.52
C SER A 11 28.33 -41.52 0.47
N ILE A 12 28.66 -40.28 0.81
CA ILE A 12 27.67 -39.36 1.34
C ILE A 12 26.81 -38.96 0.14
N LEU A 13 25.69 -39.67 -0.04
CA LEU A 13 24.56 -39.14 -0.79
C LEU A 13 24.10 -37.91 0.00
N LEU A 14 24.59 -36.73 -0.39
CA LEU A 14 23.89 -35.50 -0.10
C LEU A 14 22.57 -35.61 -0.86
N LEU A 15 21.51 -36.01 -0.16
CA LEU A 15 20.15 -35.63 -0.54
C LEU A 15 20.14 -34.11 -0.51
N ILE A 16 20.51 -33.49 -1.63
CA ILE A 16 20.19 -32.11 -1.92
C ILE A 16 18.67 -32.10 -1.92
N SER A 17 18.07 -31.71 -0.80
CA SER A 17 16.68 -31.29 -0.82
C SER A 17 16.67 -30.12 -1.79
N VAL A 18 16.14 -30.34 -2.99
CA VAL A 18 15.70 -29.27 -3.85
C VAL A 18 14.65 -28.56 -3.00
N GLN A 19 15.01 -27.46 -2.35
CA GLN A 19 14.04 -26.64 -1.65
C GLN A 19 13.12 -26.08 -2.73
N THR A 20 12.03 -26.80 -2.98
CA THR A 20 10.94 -26.34 -3.80
C THR A 20 10.32 -25.17 -3.04
N SER A 21 10.65 -23.96 -3.49
CA SER A 21 9.93 -22.71 -3.23
C SER A 21 8.46 -22.95 -2.87
N PHE A 22 8.11 -22.84 -1.59
CA PHE A 22 6.71 -23.05 -1.14
C PHE A 22 5.93 -21.74 -1.27
N ALA A 23 5.46 -21.51 -2.49
CA ALA A 23 4.13 -20.96 -2.71
C ALA A 23 3.11 -22.11 -2.55
N LEU A 24 1.86 -21.82 -2.18
CA LEU A 24 0.81 -22.84 -2.14
C LEU A 24 0.65 -23.55 -3.49
N TYR A 25 0.76 -22.77 -4.57
CA TYR A 25 0.88 -23.27 -5.94
C TYR A 25 1.68 -22.31 -6.81
N ASP A 26 2.26 -22.84 -7.89
CA ASP A 26 2.93 -22.03 -8.91
C ASP A 26 1.88 -21.35 -9.82
N PRO A 27 1.77 -20.01 -9.81
CA PRO A 27 0.76 -19.30 -10.59
C PRO A 27 0.90 -19.47 -12.12
N ARG A 28 2.03 -19.98 -12.61
CA ARG A 28 2.24 -20.26 -14.04
C ARG A 28 1.53 -21.53 -14.52
N THR A 29 1.03 -22.35 -13.59
CA THR A 29 0.49 -23.69 -13.91
C THR A 29 -1.01 -23.72 -14.14
N LEU A 30 -1.73 -22.64 -13.81
CA LEU A 30 -3.18 -22.52 -14.00
C LEU A 30 -3.51 -21.69 -15.25
N PRO A 31 -4.71 -21.87 -15.85
CA PRO A 31 -5.24 -20.92 -16.83
C PRO A 31 -5.25 -19.50 -16.24
N ASN A 32 -4.72 -18.53 -16.98
CA ASN A 32 -4.38 -17.23 -16.42
C ASN A 32 -4.63 -16.09 -17.40
N ASN A 33 -5.48 -15.14 -17.01
CA ASN A 33 -5.59 -13.85 -17.67
C ASN A 33 -4.44 -12.94 -17.24
N LYS A 34 -3.33 -12.94 -17.98
CA LYS A 34 -2.14 -12.15 -17.60
C LYS A 34 -2.34 -10.63 -17.66
N VAL A 35 -3.49 -10.14 -18.13
CA VAL A 35 -3.78 -8.70 -18.19
C VAL A 35 -4.16 -8.20 -16.81
N GLY A 36 -3.56 -7.09 -16.41
CA GLY A 36 -4.04 -6.29 -15.30
C GLY A 36 -3.84 -4.80 -15.54
N VAL A 37 -4.02 -4.02 -14.49
CA VAL A 37 -3.81 -2.58 -14.51
C VAL A 37 -3.40 -2.08 -13.13
N HIS A 38 -2.56 -1.04 -13.08
CA HIS A 38 -2.27 -0.35 -11.83
C HIS A 38 -3.35 0.71 -11.57
N ILE A 39 -3.91 0.73 -10.36
CA ILE A 39 -4.85 1.75 -9.88
C ILE A 39 -4.24 2.49 -8.69
N LEU A 40 -4.76 3.68 -8.39
CA LEU A 40 -4.33 4.48 -7.24
C LEU A 40 -5.37 4.45 -6.12
N ASN A 41 -6.64 4.19 -6.45
CA ASN A 41 -7.74 4.22 -5.49
C ASN A 41 -8.70 3.01 -5.64
N PRO A 42 -9.25 2.46 -4.55
CA PRO A 42 -10.21 1.35 -4.58
C PRO A 42 -11.49 1.57 -5.40
N ASP A 43 -11.92 2.82 -5.59
CA ASP A 43 -13.11 3.18 -6.38
C ASP A 43 -12.91 2.98 -7.89
N GLU A 44 -11.69 2.74 -8.33
CA GLU A 44 -11.35 2.44 -9.72
C GLU A 44 -11.66 1.00 -10.16
N LEU A 45 -12.06 0.11 -9.23
CA LEU A 45 -12.19 -1.33 -9.47
C LEU A 45 -13.17 -1.70 -10.59
N ASP A 46 -14.33 -1.04 -10.67
CA ASP A 46 -15.31 -1.35 -11.72
C ASP A 46 -14.74 -1.05 -13.12
N SER A 47 -14.06 0.10 -13.28
CA SER A 47 -13.37 0.47 -14.53
C SER A 47 -12.17 -0.45 -14.83
N ALA A 48 -11.44 -0.85 -13.78
CA ALA A 48 -10.34 -1.80 -13.91
C ALA A 48 -10.85 -3.16 -14.44
N ALA A 49 -11.93 -3.70 -13.86
CA ALA A 49 -12.54 -4.96 -14.31
C ALA A 49 -13.01 -4.90 -15.75
N GLN A 50 -13.68 -3.80 -16.15
CA GLN A 50 -14.11 -3.59 -17.53
C GLN A 50 -12.94 -3.63 -18.52
N LEU A 51 -11.77 -3.12 -18.13
CA LEU A 51 -10.57 -3.15 -18.97
C LEU A 51 -9.90 -4.52 -19.00
N VAL A 52 -9.62 -5.11 -17.83
CA VAL A 52 -8.77 -6.30 -17.73
C VAL A 52 -9.51 -7.59 -18.05
N ASN A 53 -10.84 -7.61 -17.91
CA ASN A 53 -11.69 -8.76 -18.25
C ASN A 53 -12.47 -8.56 -19.58
N SER A 54 -12.11 -7.56 -20.40
CA SER A 54 -12.71 -7.43 -21.73
C SER A 54 -12.26 -8.54 -22.70
N GLN A 55 -12.93 -8.66 -23.85
CA GLN A 55 -12.53 -9.53 -24.97
C GLN A 55 -12.30 -11.01 -24.56
N GLY A 56 -13.17 -11.55 -23.71
CA GLY A 56 -13.12 -12.94 -23.24
C GLY A 56 -12.21 -13.20 -22.04
N GLY A 57 -11.63 -12.15 -21.47
CA GLY A 57 -10.86 -12.22 -20.22
C GLY A 57 -11.76 -12.50 -19.01
N ASP A 58 -11.18 -13.12 -17.99
CA ASP A 58 -11.77 -13.25 -16.66
C ASP A 58 -10.66 -13.45 -15.64
N TRP A 59 -10.84 -13.04 -14.39
CA TRP A 59 -9.77 -13.13 -13.37
C TRP A 59 -8.47 -12.40 -13.73
N GLY A 60 -8.57 -11.17 -14.26
CA GLY A 60 -7.44 -10.27 -14.48
C GLY A 60 -6.88 -9.67 -13.19
N TYR A 61 -5.78 -8.91 -13.29
CA TYR A 61 -5.03 -8.40 -12.13
C TYR A 61 -5.27 -6.92 -11.86
N VAL A 62 -5.15 -6.52 -10.59
CA VAL A 62 -5.12 -5.11 -10.18
C VAL A 62 -3.97 -4.85 -9.23
N THR A 63 -3.08 -3.92 -9.57
CA THR A 63 -2.00 -3.49 -8.69
C THR A 63 -2.42 -2.23 -7.95
N ILE A 64 -2.31 -2.23 -6.62
CA ILE A 64 -2.67 -1.07 -5.79
C ILE A 64 -1.66 -0.88 -4.65
N PRO A 65 -1.19 0.34 -4.38
CA PRO A 65 -0.36 0.62 -3.23
C PRO A 65 -1.18 0.68 -1.93
N ILE A 66 -0.56 0.27 -0.82
CA ILE A 66 -1.09 0.46 0.52
C ILE A 66 -0.03 1.11 1.41
N GLN A 67 -0.39 2.22 2.06
CA GLN A 67 0.49 2.89 3.01
C GLN A 67 0.37 2.29 4.42
N PRO A 68 1.44 2.36 5.25
CA PRO A 68 1.38 1.88 6.64
C PRO A 68 0.30 2.56 7.49
N THR A 69 -0.10 3.78 7.11
CA THR A 69 -1.17 4.57 7.74
C THR A 69 -2.57 4.21 7.25
N GLU A 70 -2.70 3.47 6.15
CA GLU A 70 -3.98 3.17 5.49
C GLU A 70 -4.48 1.75 5.81
N ARG A 71 -4.63 1.42 7.08
CA ARG A 71 -5.12 0.10 7.56
C ARG A 71 -6.57 0.13 8.03
N ASP A 72 -7.42 0.83 7.28
CA ASP A 72 -8.88 0.81 7.48
C ASP A 72 -9.43 -0.55 7.02
N LYS A 73 -9.81 -1.39 7.99
CA LYS A 73 -10.32 -2.73 7.73
C LYS A 73 -11.63 -2.72 6.94
N VAL A 74 -12.51 -1.76 7.15
CA VAL A 74 -13.79 -1.68 6.43
C VAL A 74 -13.54 -1.36 4.97
N LYS A 75 -12.70 -0.33 4.70
CA LYS A 75 -12.29 0.06 3.34
C LYS A 75 -11.65 -1.12 2.60
N TRP A 76 -10.65 -1.77 3.20
CA TRP A 76 -9.91 -2.83 2.52
C TRP A 76 -10.66 -4.15 2.45
N GLN A 77 -11.55 -4.45 3.40
CA GLN A 77 -12.42 -5.62 3.27
C GLN A 77 -13.43 -5.43 2.13
N ALA A 78 -14.01 -4.23 2.00
CA ALA A 78 -14.86 -3.89 0.87
C ALA A 78 -14.10 -3.99 -0.46
N PHE A 79 -12.86 -3.51 -0.51
CA PHE A 79 -11.97 -3.68 -1.67
C PHE A 79 -11.80 -5.17 -2.04
N MET A 80 -11.47 -6.04 -1.09
CA MET A 80 -11.24 -7.47 -1.38
C MET A 80 -12.53 -8.20 -1.80
N HIS A 81 -13.67 -7.87 -1.18
CA HIS A 81 -14.98 -8.41 -1.59
C HIS A 81 -15.34 -7.95 -3.00
N LYS A 82 -15.10 -6.68 -3.34
CA LYS A 82 -15.34 -6.16 -4.68
C LYS A 82 -14.42 -6.80 -5.72
N CYS A 83 -13.15 -7.05 -5.38
CA CYS A 83 -12.26 -7.87 -6.22
C CYS A 83 -12.82 -9.28 -6.46
N THR A 84 -13.41 -9.91 -5.43
CA THR A 84 -14.07 -11.21 -5.58
C THR A 84 -15.28 -11.14 -6.51
N GLU A 85 -16.14 -10.15 -6.34
CA GLU A 85 -17.34 -9.92 -7.17
C GLU A 85 -16.98 -9.67 -8.65
N LEU A 86 -15.94 -8.87 -8.89
CA LEU A 86 -15.51 -8.46 -10.22
C LEU A 86 -14.51 -9.43 -10.88
N HIS A 87 -14.19 -10.55 -10.23
CA HIS A 87 -13.14 -11.48 -10.64
C HIS A 87 -11.83 -10.75 -10.95
N LEU A 88 -11.27 -10.12 -9.91
CA LEU A 88 -9.98 -9.42 -9.94
C LEU A 88 -9.02 -10.03 -8.92
N ILE A 89 -7.76 -10.16 -9.33
CA ILE A 89 -6.65 -10.64 -8.50
C ILE A 89 -5.83 -9.44 -8.01
N PRO A 90 -5.85 -9.11 -6.70
CA PRO A 90 -5.11 -7.98 -6.16
C PRO A 90 -3.61 -8.31 -6.01
N LEU A 91 -2.77 -7.40 -6.49
CA LEU A 91 -1.35 -7.28 -6.18
C LEU A 91 -1.18 -6.08 -5.24
N ILE A 92 -0.97 -6.35 -3.95
CA ILE A 92 -0.86 -5.29 -2.93
C ILE A 92 0.60 -4.86 -2.82
N ARG A 93 0.90 -3.62 -3.20
CA ARG A 93 2.24 -3.03 -3.02
C ARG A 93 2.32 -2.30 -1.70
N ILE A 94 3.02 -2.85 -0.72
CA ILE A 94 3.28 -2.13 0.53
C ILE A 94 4.22 -0.95 0.23
N THR A 95 3.94 0.21 0.78
CA THR A 95 4.81 1.40 0.66
C THR A 95 5.49 1.70 1.99
N THR A 96 6.41 2.66 1.99
CA THR A 96 6.89 3.27 3.23
C THR A 96 6.07 4.54 3.52
N ILE A 97 6.41 5.30 4.57
CA ILE A 97 5.66 6.50 5.00
C ILE A 97 6.29 7.74 4.36
N PRO A 98 5.56 8.60 3.64
CA PRO A 98 6.14 9.83 3.11
C PRO A 98 6.58 10.77 4.24
N GLN A 99 7.83 11.22 4.22
CA GLN A 99 8.43 12.21 5.12
C GLN A 99 9.09 13.33 4.31
N GLY A 100 8.42 14.49 4.19
CA GLY A 100 9.06 15.73 3.71
C GLY A 100 9.69 15.67 2.31
N GLY A 101 9.11 14.92 1.37
CA GLY A 101 9.62 14.79 0.00
C GLY A 101 10.52 13.58 -0.25
N THR A 102 10.73 12.74 0.76
CA THR A 102 11.27 11.37 0.62
C THR A 102 10.31 10.37 1.27
N TRP A 103 10.36 9.12 0.82
CA TRP A 103 9.66 8.01 1.46
C TRP A 103 10.50 7.50 2.64
N SER A 104 9.93 7.18 3.80
CA SER A 104 10.67 6.67 4.98
C SER A 104 11.29 5.31 4.67
N GLN A 105 12.15 4.80 5.54
CA GLN A 105 12.53 3.40 5.44
C GLN A 105 11.44 2.51 6.05
N GLY A 106 11.27 1.30 5.54
CA GLY A 106 10.38 0.32 6.18
C GLY A 106 10.97 -0.16 7.50
N HIS A 107 10.16 -0.21 8.56
CA HIS A 107 10.54 -0.82 9.84
C HIS A 107 9.91 -2.22 9.98
N ASP A 108 10.57 -3.10 10.74
CA ASP A 108 10.04 -4.45 11.01
C ASP A 108 8.64 -4.41 11.65
N THR A 109 8.37 -3.39 12.46
CA THR A 109 7.05 -3.14 13.06
C THR A 109 5.97 -2.87 12.01
N ASP A 110 6.30 -2.18 10.92
CA ASP A 110 5.37 -1.94 9.81
C ASP A 110 5.06 -3.24 9.07
N LEU A 111 6.07 -4.10 8.89
CA LEU A 111 5.89 -5.42 8.26
C LEU A 111 4.99 -6.34 9.09
N VAL A 112 5.17 -6.37 10.42
CA VAL A 112 4.28 -7.14 11.33
C VAL A 112 2.86 -6.63 11.23
N ASP A 113 2.70 -5.30 11.24
CA ASP A 113 1.41 -4.64 11.13
C ASP A 113 0.71 -4.94 9.80
N PHE A 114 1.45 -4.90 8.68
CA PHE A 114 0.93 -5.29 7.38
C PHE A 114 0.54 -6.76 7.33
N ALA A 115 1.40 -7.67 7.80
CA ALA A 115 1.14 -9.11 7.76
C ALA A 115 -0.12 -9.46 8.57
N ASN A 116 -0.27 -8.90 9.78
CA ASN A 116 -1.47 -9.10 10.59
C ASN A 116 -2.71 -8.52 9.91
N PHE A 117 -2.65 -7.27 9.48
CA PHE A 117 -3.78 -6.60 8.84
C PHE A 117 -4.25 -7.32 7.57
N LEU A 118 -3.31 -7.65 6.68
CA LEU A 118 -3.62 -8.30 5.41
C LEU A 118 -4.03 -9.76 5.60
N ASP A 119 -3.57 -10.44 6.66
CA ASP A 119 -4.08 -11.78 6.97
C ASP A 119 -5.53 -11.72 7.40
N GLU A 120 -5.97 -10.68 8.12
CA GLU A 120 -7.36 -10.57 8.59
C GLU A 120 -8.42 -10.39 7.48
N LEU A 121 -8.02 -10.06 6.25
CA LEU A 121 -8.96 -9.81 5.14
C LEU A 121 -9.41 -11.10 4.46
N ASP A 122 -10.64 -11.11 3.94
CA ASP A 122 -11.09 -12.16 3.01
C ASP A 122 -10.52 -11.90 1.62
N TRP A 123 -9.46 -12.60 1.24
CA TRP A 123 -8.87 -12.50 -0.11
C TRP A 123 -9.73 -13.19 -1.17
N PRO A 124 -9.67 -12.75 -2.44
CA PRO A 124 -10.40 -13.43 -3.52
C PRO A 124 -9.79 -14.79 -3.91
N ILE A 125 -8.47 -14.94 -3.74
CA ILE A 125 -7.72 -16.15 -4.11
C ILE A 125 -6.74 -16.55 -3.00
N ILE A 126 -6.29 -17.81 -3.00
CA ILE A 126 -5.39 -18.31 -1.94
C ILE A 126 -3.98 -17.71 -2.00
N ASN A 127 -3.43 -17.41 -3.19
CA ASN A 127 -2.13 -16.74 -3.28
C ASN A 127 -2.31 -15.24 -3.01
N ARG A 128 -1.78 -14.76 -1.90
CA ARG A 128 -1.91 -13.35 -1.47
C ARG A 128 -0.67 -12.57 -1.87
N TYR A 129 -0.71 -11.95 -3.05
CA TYR A 129 0.46 -11.32 -3.66
C TYR A 129 0.82 -9.99 -3.00
N ILE A 130 2.02 -9.92 -2.44
CA ILE A 130 2.57 -8.73 -1.78
C ILE A 130 3.83 -8.28 -2.52
N ILE A 131 3.84 -7.05 -3.03
CA ILE A 131 5.04 -6.43 -3.61
C ILE A 131 5.77 -5.67 -2.50
N LEU A 132 7.00 -6.08 -2.21
CA LEU A 132 7.81 -5.51 -1.13
C LEU A 132 8.46 -4.19 -1.57
N PHE A 133 7.74 -3.10 -1.31
CA PHE A 133 8.18 -1.73 -1.58
C PHE A 133 8.31 -1.40 -3.07
N ASN A 134 8.80 -0.19 -3.37
CA ASN A 134 8.87 0.35 -4.72
C ASN A 134 10.27 0.92 -5.00
N GLU A 135 10.84 0.61 -6.17
CA GLU A 135 12.05 1.23 -6.73
C GLU A 135 13.15 1.57 -5.71
N VAL A 136 13.46 0.62 -4.83
CA VAL A 136 14.40 0.82 -3.70
C VAL A 136 15.84 1.14 -4.13
N ASN A 137 16.12 1.05 -5.43
CA ASN A 137 17.37 1.50 -6.06
C ASN A 137 17.41 3.01 -6.37
N ARG A 138 16.37 3.75 -5.98
CA ARG A 138 16.24 5.22 -6.04
C ARG A 138 16.14 5.77 -4.62
N SER A 139 17.02 6.69 -4.24
CA SER A 139 17.09 7.18 -2.87
C SER A 139 15.81 7.90 -2.40
N ALA A 140 15.13 8.61 -3.30
CA ALA A 140 13.86 9.30 -3.01
C ALA A 140 12.74 8.34 -2.58
N GLU A 141 12.78 7.09 -3.06
CA GLU A 141 11.82 6.03 -2.77
C GLU A 141 12.24 5.21 -1.52
N TRP A 142 13.41 5.48 -0.95
CA TRP A 142 14.00 4.63 0.10
C TRP A 142 14.76 5.41 1.17
N GLY A 143 14.06 6.22 1.96
CA GLY A 143 14.62 6.89 3.13
C GLY A 143 15.68 7.94 2.81
N GLY A 144 15.77 8.40 1.56
CA GLY A 144 16.81 9.32 1.11
C GLY A 144 18.16 8.65 0.79
N ASN A 145 18.27 7.31 0.89
CA ASN A 145 19.51 6.56 0.67
C ASN A 145 19.32 5.35 -0.25
N VAL A 146 20.40 4.80 -0.81
CA VAL A 146 20.36 3.56 -1.60
C VAL A 146 21.12 2.47 -0.83
N GLU A 147 20.39 1.69 -0.03
CA GLU A 147 20.97 0.75 0.94
C GLU A 147 20.58 -0.72 0.67
N PRO A 148 21.21 -1.39 -0.32
CA PRO A 148 20.86 -2.76 -0.70
C PRO A 148 21.07 -3.79 0.42
N ALA A 149 22.08 -3.63 1.27
CA ALA A 149 22.32 -4.52 2.41
C ALA A 149 21.16 -4.47 3.42
N LYS A 150 20.71 -3.26 3.75
CA LYS A 150 19.59 -3.05 4.68
C LYS A 150 18.26 -3.50 4.10
N TYR A 151 18.04 -3.28 2.80
CA TYR A 151 16.87 -3.85 2.13
C TYR A 151 16.86 -5.39 2.15
N ALA A 152 18.02 -6.03 1.96
CA ALA A 152 18.12 -7.49 2.06
C ALA A 152 17.75 -8.02 3.46
N GLU A 153 18.12 -7.31 4.53
CA GLU A 153 17.69 -7.62 5.90
C GLU A 153 16.18 -7.47 6.07
N ILE A 154 15.60 -6.38 5.58
CA ILE A 154 14.15 -6.12 5.60
C ILE A 154 13.38 -7.23 4.85
N VAL A 155 13.87 -7.69 3.70
CA VAL A 155 13.24 -8.79 2.95
C VAL A 155 13.30 -10.11 3.71
N LYS A 156 14.41 -10.42 4.37
CA LYS A 156 14.54 -11.62 5.20
C LYS A 156 13.56 -11.60 6.37
N ASN A 157 13.39 -10.43 6.99
CA ASN A 157 12.40 -10.24 8.06
C ASN A 157 10.98 -10.35 7.50
N ALA A 158 10.68 -9.70 6.37
CA ALA A 158 9.38 -9.80 5.70
C ALA A 158 9.03 -11.26 5.37
N ARG A 159 10.00 -12.04 4.86
CA ARG A 159 9.79 -13.46 4.60
C ARG A 159 9.34 -14.22 5.84
N THR A 160 10.04 -14.02 6.95
CA THR A 160 9.70 -14.67 8.23
C THR A 160 8.33 -14.23 8.72
N ILE A 161 8.12 -12.92 8.84
CA ILE A 161 6.91 -12.30 9.38
C ILE A 161 5.66 -12.72 8.61
N PHE A 162 5.67 -12.59 7.28
CA PHE A 162 4.49 -12.91 6.47
C PHE A 162 4.21 -14.41 6.46
N LYS A 163 5.23 -15.26 6.29
CA LYS A 163 5.02 -16.72 6.23
C LYS A 163 4.60 -17.31 7.57
N GLU A 164 5.12 -16.81 8.69
CA GLU A 164 4.64 -17.21 10.02
C GLU A 164 3.18 -16.80 10.27
N ARG A 165 2.72 -15.68 9.68
CA ARG A 165 1.32 -15.26 9.74
C ARG A 165 0.43 -16.16 8.88
N SER A 166 0.86 -16.45 7.66
CA SER A 166 0.17 -17.34 6.73
C SER A 166 1.08 -17.77 5.57
N GLU A 167 1.09 -19.07 5.25
CA GLU A 167 1.81 -19.61 4.08
C GLU A 167 1.21 -19.12 2.75
N ASP A 168 -0.04 -18.64 2.77
CA ASP A 168 -0.77 -18.06 1.63
C ASP A 168 -0.11 -16.81 1.04
N PHE A 169 0.70 -16.09 1.83
CA PHE A 169 1.38 -14.89 1.34
C PHE A 169 2.42 -15.23 0.28
N PHE A 170 2.38 -14.54 -0.85
CA PHE A 170 3.28 -14.70 -1.97
C PHE A 170 4.09 -13.42 -2.15
N LEU A 171 5.38 -13.47 -1.78
CA LEU A 171 6.22 -12.26 -1.71
C LEU A 171 6.93 -12.00 -3.04
N LEU A 172 6.71 -10.82 -3.59
CA LEU A 172 7.37 -10.30 -4.78
C LEU A 172 8.48 -9.33 -4.39
N GLY A 173 9.60 -9.41 -5.10
CA GLY A 173 10.69 -8.44 -4.94
C GLY A 173 10.30 -7.01 -5.27
N PRO A 174 11.18 -6.04 -4.97
CA PRO A 174 10.91 -4.66 -5.33
C PRO A 174 11.01 -4.57 -6.86
N ALA A 175 10.03 -3.94 -7.48
CA ALA A 175 10.21 -3.58 -8.87
C ALA A 175 11.22 -2.42 -8.93
N LEU A 176 12.38 -2.65 -9.54
CA LEU A 176 13.48 -1.68 -9.61
C LEU A 176 13.36 -0.79 -10.84
N ASP A 177 13.81 0.47 -10.72
CA ASP A 177 13.94 1.34 -11.88
C ASP A 177 15.15 0.92 -12.74
N ASN A 178 14.85 0.34 -13.90
CA ASN A 178 15.85 -0.15 -14.85
C ASN A 178 16.55 0.94 -15.67
N ALA A 179 16.09 2.19 -15.62
CA ALA A 179 16.72 3.31 -16.32
C ALA A 179 17.80 4.02 -15.49
N LEU A 180 17.88 3.77 -14.19
CA LEU A 180 18.80 4.49 -13.31
C LEU A 180 20.28 4.12 -13.57
N PRO A 181 21.17 5.12 -13.66
CA PRO A 181 22.61 4.89 -13.59
C PRO A 181 23.05 4.66 -12.13
N ASN A 182 24.32 4.29 -11.94
CA ASN A 182 24.94 4.36 -10.62
C ASN A 182 25.31 5.83 -10.33
N SER A 183 24.85 6.35 -9.20
CA SER A 183 25.10 7.73 -8.76
C SER A 183 25.09 7.81 -7.22
N ALA A 184 25.21 9.02 -6.67
CA ALA A 184 25.05 9.23 -5.22
C ALA A 184 23.61 8.96 -4.73
N SER A 185 22.60 9.08 -5.60
CA SER A 185 21.18 8.93 -5.26
C SER A 185 20.51 7.74 -5.92
N SER A 186 21.27 6.90 -6.65
CA SER A 186 20.72 5.74 -7.36
C SER A 186 21.75 4.63 -7.56
N LEU A 187 21.28 3.40 -7.68
CA LEU A 187 22.04 2.29 -8.25
C LEU A 187 21.30 1.73 -9.47
N SER A 188 22.07 1.28 -10.46
CA SER A 188 21.49 0.45 -11.52
C SER A 188 20.88 -0.82 -10.92
N SER A 189 19.76 -1.28 -11.46
CA SER A 189 19.04 -2.45 -10.94
C SER A 189 19.95 -3.66 -10.77
N THR A 190 20.83 -3.93 -11.73
CA THR A 190 21.79 -5.05 -11.64
C THR A 190 22.81 -4.90 -10.52
N ASN A 191 23.33 -3.69 -10.27
CA ASN A 191 24.28 -3.49 -9.17
C ASN A 191 23.57 -3.52 -7.82
N TYR A 192 22.33 -3.05 -7.74
CA TYR A 192 21.53 -3.16 -6.53
C TYR A 192 21.31 -4.62 -6.15
N VAL A 193 20.85 -5.46 -7.09
CA VAL A 193 20.64 -6.89 -6.83
C VAL A 193 21.94 -7.63 -6.52
N ARG A 194 23.05 -7.32 -7.21
CA ARG A 194 24.37 -7.89 -6.85
C ARG A 194 24.79 -7.51 -5.44
N ALA A 195 24.57 -6.26 -5.02
CA ALA A 195 24.90 -5.79 -3.69
C ALA A 195 24.04 -6.49 -2.62
N MET A 196 22.74 -6.69 -2.87
CA MET A 196 21.89 -7.51 -2.01
C MET A 196 22.43 -8.94 -1.87
N ALA A 197 22.75 -9.60 -2.99
CA ALA A 197 23.26 -10.97 -3.00
C ALA A 197 24.66 -11.11 -2.39
N THR A 198 25.45 -10.03 -2.40
CA THR A 198 26.76 -9.98 -1.73
C THR A 198 26.59 -9.94 -0.21
N HIS A 199 25.59 -9.19 0.28
CA HIS A 199 25.26 -9.13 1.70
C HIS A 199 24.62 -10.43 2.20
N ASP A 200 23.62 -10.94 1.48
CA ASP A 200 22.97 -12.22 1.77
C ASP A 200 22.88 -13.07 0.49
N PRO A 201 23.75 -14.08 0.33
CA PRO A 201 23.73 -14.98 -0.82
C PRO A 201 22.42 -15.76 -1.01
N LEU A 202 21.59 -15.88 0.04
CA LEU A 202 20.30 -16.55 0.01
C LEU A 202 19.14 -15.59 -0.28
N ILE A 203 19.39 -14.28 -0.48
CA ILE A 203 18.34 -13.27 -0.64
C ILE A 203 17.30 -13.63 -1.72
N TRP A 204 17.74 -14.22 -2.83
CA TRP A 204 16.85 -14.63 -3.93
C TRP A 204 15.81 -15.67 -3.50
N SER A 205 16.11 -16.49 -2.49
CA SER A 205 15.18 -17.50 -1.96
C SER A 205 14.05 -16.91 -1.12
N ASN A 206 14.20 -15.67 -0.63
CA ASN A 206 13.18 -15.00 0.19
C ASN A 206 12.00 -14.48 -0.63
N PHE A 207 12.14 -14.36 -1.95
CA PHE A 207 11.04 -13.98 -2.85
C PHE A 207 10.37 -15.22 -3.45
N ASP A 208 9.05 -15.26 -3.51
CA ASP A 208 8.30 -16.30 -4.23
C ASP A 208 8.22 -16.00 -5.74
N GLY A 209 8.18 -14.71 -6.10
CA GLY A 209 8.22 -14.21 -7.47
C GLY A 209 8.99 -12.90 -7.60
N TRP A 210 9.08 -12.37 -8.81
CA TRP A 210 9.81 -11.12 -9.07
C TRP A 210 8.93 -10.09 -9.75
N ALA A 211 8.82 -8.91 -9.14
CA ALA A 211 8.19 -7.75 -9.77
C ALA A 211 9.19 -7.00 -10.65
N SER A 212 8.73 -6.40 -11.75
CA SER A 212 9.59 -5.66 -12.68
C SER A 212 8.89 -4.44 -13.25
N HIS A 213 9.59 -3.30 -13.25
CA HIS A 213 9.22 -2.13 -14.03
C HIS A 213 9.91 -2.20 -15.40
N SER A 214 9.17 -2.73 -16.37
CA SER A 214 9.69 -3.00 -17.73
C SER A 214 9.22 -1.90 -18.69
N TYR A 215 9.75 -0.68 -18.51
CA TYR A 215 9.40 0.46 -19.34
C TYR A 215 10.19 0.51 -20.67
N PRO A 216 9.56 0.93 -21.79
CA PRO A 216 10.20 1.12 -23.09
C PRO A 216 11.05 2.40 -23.14
N ASN A 217 12.15 2.42 -22.39
CA ASN A 217 13.02 3.58 -22.31
C ASN A 217 13.96 3.73 -23.53
N PRO A 218 14.48 4.93 -23.83
CA PRO A 218 14.31 6.19 -23.09
C PRO A 218 12.92 6.83 -23.28
N ALA A 219 12.50 7.60 -22.28
CA ALA A 219 11.32 8.46 -22.28
C ALA A 219 10.00 7.74 -22.61
N PHE A 220 9.90 6.43 -22.38
CA PHE A 220 8.72 5.61 -22.66
C PHE A 220 8.33 5.53 -24.16
N LEU A 221 9.30 5.69 -25.08
CA LEU A 221 9.04 5.74 -26.53
C LEU A 221 9.57 4.54 -27.31
N ALA A 222 10.38 3.67 -26.69
CA ALA A 222 11.07 2.63 -27.44
C ALA A 222 10.11 1.61 -28.05
N SER A 223 10.50 1.09 -29.22
CA SER A 223 9.80 -0.02 -29.87
C SER A 223 9.71 -1.25 -28.95
N PRO A 224 8.60 -2.01 -28.94
CA PRO A 224 8.48 -3.27 -28.21
C PRO A 224 9.48 -4.35 -28.68
N THR A 225 10.12 -4.16 -29.84
CA THR A 225 11.19 -5.06 -30.32
C THR A 225 12.57 -4.73 -29.72
N LYS A 226 12.71 -3.59 -29.04
CA LYS A 226 13.95 -3.26 -28.32
C LYS A 226 14.17 -4.29 -27.21
N THR A 227 15.40 -4.75 -27.07
CA THR A 227 15.84 -5.62 -25.98
C THR A 227 16.77 -4.87 -25.01
N GLY A 228 17.07 -5.48 -23.87
CA GLY A 228 17.93 -4.90 -22.83
C GLY A 228 17.13 -4.41 -21.62
N LEU A 229 17.82 -3.93 -20.59
CA LEU A 229 17.22 -3.49 -19.31
C LEU A 229 16.16 -2.40 -19.49
N GLN A 230 16.42 -1.44 -20.37
CA GLN A 230 15.54 -0.31 -20.68
C GLN A 230 14.54 -0.66 -21.79
N SER A 231 13.84 -1.79 -21.65
CA SER A 231 12.83 -2.26 -22.61
C SER A 231 11.68 -2.96 -21.91
N ILE A 232 10.62 -3.28 -22.67
CA ILE A 232 9.51 -4.11 -22.19
C ILE A 232 9.91 -5.56 -21.86
N LEU A 233 11.11 -5.98 -22.27
CA LEU A 233 11.73 -7.26 -21.94
C LEU A 233 12.88 -7.09 -20.92
N GLY A 234 12.88 -5.98 -20.18
CA GLY A 234 13.86 -5.64 -19.16
C GLY A 234 14.04 -6.78 -18.15
N TYR A 235 12.93 -7.36 -17.67
CA TYR A 235 12.94 -8.50 -16.76
C TYR A 235 13.80 -9.69 -17.25
N LYS A 236 13.80 -10.01 -18.56
CA LYS A 236 14.64 -11.09 -19.10
C LYS A 236 16.12 -10.75 -18.97
N THR A 237 16.45 -9.51 -19.30
CA THR A 237 17.82 -9.01 -19.25
C THR A 237 18.33 -8.98 -17.83
N GLU A 238 17.51 -8.51 -16.90
CA GLU A 238 17.78 -8.47 -15.46
C GLU A 238 18.14 -9.87 -14.94
N LEU A 239 17.24 -10.84 -15.12
CA LEU A 239 17.43 -12.22 -14.66
C LEU A 239 18.66 -12.88 -15.30
N THR A 240 18.86 -12.69 -16.60
CA THR A 240 19.98 -13.30 -17.34
C THR A 240 21.32 -12.73 -16.91
N GLN A 241 21.43 -11.40 -16.76
CA GLN A 241 22.68 -10.75 -16.34
C GLN A 241 23.06 -11.06 -14.89
N LEU A 242 22.08 -11.40 -14.06
CA LEU A 242 22.26 -11.75 -12.66
C LEU A 242 22.35 -13.27 -12.44
N ARG A 243 22.12 -14.08 -13.48
CA ARG A 243 22.11 -15.56 -13.43
C ARG A 243 21.21 -16.10 -12.31
N LEU A 244 20.07 -15.43 -12.10
CA LEU A 244 19.13 -15.78 -11.04
C LEU A 244 18.31 -17.00 -11.44
N ALA A 245 17.96 -17.83 -10.46
CA ALA A 245 17.07 -18.97 -10.69
C ALA A 245 15.70 -18.47 -11.19
N PRO A 246 15.07 -19.13 -12.18
CA PRO A 246 13.79 -18.68 -12.71
C PRO A 246 12.70 -18.58 -11.64
N LYS A 247 11.92 -17.50 -11.68
CA LYS A 247 10.76 -17.27 -10.83
C LYS A 247 9.56 -16.78 -11.66
N PRO A 248 8.33 -16.91 -11.16
CA PRO A 248 7.17 -16.20 -11.72
C PRO A 248 7.41 -14.69 -11.75
N ILE A 249 7.12 -14.06 -12.89
CA ILE A 249 7.40 -12.65 -13.17
C ILE A 249 6.11 -11.85 -13.25
N PHE A 250 6.08 -10.73 -12.54
CA PHE A 250 5.00 -9.77 -12.51
C PHE A 250 5.52 -8.45 -13.06
N ILE A 251 5.07 -8.03 -14.23
CA ILE A 251 5.39 -6.71 -14.78
C ILE A 251 4.41 -5.72 -14.15
N THR A 252 4.80 -5.14 -13.01
CA THR A 252 3.92 -4.36 -12.15
C THR A 252 3.74 -2.92 -12.60
N GLU A 253 4.65 -2.45 -13.46
CA GLU A 253 4.49 -1.21 -14.21
C GLU A 253 5.14 -1.31 -15.59
N THR A 254 4.47 -0.72 -16.58
CA THR A 254 4.95 -0.48 -17.94
C THR A 254 3.99 0.50 -18.61
N GLY A 255 4.39 1.07 -19.74
CA GLY A 255 3.55 1.99 -20.49
C GLY A 255 4.35 2.78 -21.51
N TRP A 256 3.64 3.34 -22.49
CA TRP A 256 4.20 4.28 -23.46
C TRP A 256 3.62 5.67 -23.23
N ASP A 257 4.44 6.69 -23.42
CA ASP A 257 4.00 8.08 -23.47
C ASP A 257 3.11 8.27 -24.71
N GLN A 258 1.81 8.33 -24.47
CA GLN A 258 0.81 8.40 -25.54
C GLN A 258 0.57 9.83 -26.06
N ASP A 259 1.18 10.83 -25.44
CA ASP A 259 1.15 12.21 -25.92
C ASP A 259 2.20 12.42 -27.03
N LYS A 260 3.22 11.55 -27.07
CA LYS A 260 4.31 11.59 -28.06
C LYS A 260 4.20 10.57 -29.18
N LEU A 261 3.37 9.53 -29.02
CA LEU A 261 3.15 8.50 -30.03
C LEU A 261 1.75 8.63 -30.64
N ASN A 262 1.66 8.53 -31.97
CA ASN A 262 0.35 8.49 -32.62
C ASN A 262 -0.40 7.19 -32.27
N SER A 263 -1.73 7.25 -32.24
CA SER A 263 -2.59 6.16 -31.76
C SER A 263 -2.45 4.86 -32.54
N SER A 264 -2.22 4.93 -33.86
CA SER A 264 -2.04 3.72 -34.68
C SER A 264 -0.75 2.98 -34.34
N LEU A 265 0.35 3.73 -34.17
CA LEU A 265 1.64 3.16 -33.76
C LEU A 265 1.54 2.57 -32.36
N LEU A 266 0.93 3.30 -31.43
CA LEU A 266 0.74 2.87 -30.05
C LEU A 266 -0.11 1.59 -29.96
N SER A 267 -1.19 1.48 -30.73
CA SER A 267 -1.96 0.24 -30.84
C SER A 267 -1.11 -0.93 -31.34
N SER A 268 -0.26 -0.70 -32.36
CA SER A 268 0.66 -1.73 -32.86
C SER A 268 1.71 -2.14 -31.81
N TYR A 269 2.15 -1.20 -30.97
CA TYR A 269 3.09 -1.45 -29.90
C TYR A 269 2.48 -2.34 -28.82
N TRP A 270 1.27 -2.02 -28.36
CA TRP A 270 0.53 -2.84 -27.40
C TRP A 270 0.26 -4.26 -27.92
N GLN A 271 -0.18 -4.40 -29.17
CA GLN A 271 -0.38 -5.72 -29.78
C GLN A 271 0.91 -6.54 -29.81
N LYS A 272 2.03 -5.92 -30.23
CA LYS A 272 3.32 -6.61 -30.28
C LYS A 272 3.84 -6.96 -28.88
N ALA A 273 3.71 -6.06 -27.92
CA ALA A 273 4.13 -6.29 -26.54
C ALA A 273 3.32 -7.41 -25.89
N TRP A 274 1.99 -7.39 -26.07
CA TRP A 274 1.11 -8.45 -25.58
C TRP A 274 1.46 -9.81 -26.18
N SER A 275 1.72 -9.89 -27.49
CA SER A 275 2.17 -11.13 -28.12
C SER A 275 3.46 -11.68 -27.47
N LEU A 276 4.40 -10.81 -27.10
CA LEU A 276 5.65 -11.21 -26.45
C LEU A 276 5.45 -11.66 -25.00
N TRP A 277 4.69 -10.90 -24.21
CA TRP A 277 4.43 -11.21 -22.81
C TRP A 277 3.52 -12.43 -22.63
N ASN A 278 2.46 -12.53 -23.44
CA ASN A 278 1.51 -13.64 -23.35
C ASN A 278 2.18 -14.98 -23.71
N ALA A 279 3.09 -14.98 -24.69
CA ALA A 279 3.86 -16.16 -25.08
C ALA A 279 4.94 -16.58 -24.06
N ASP A 280 5.31 -15.70 -23.11
CA ASP A 280 6.33 -16.04 -22.11
C ASP A 280 5.72 -16.79 -20.92
N PHE A 281 6.15 -18.04 -20.72
CA PHE A 281 5.69 -18.89 -19.62
C PHE A 281 5.99 -18.30 -18.22
N ASN A 282 7.07 -17.52 -18.08
CA ASN A 282 7.43 -16.96 -16.78
C ASN A 282 6.59 -15.74 -16.40
N VAL A 283 5.97 -15.05 -17.37
CA VAL A 283 5.13 -13.88 -17.10
C VAL A 283 3.76 -14.33 -16.59
N VAL A 284 3.41 -13.89 -15.38
CA VAL A 284 2.14 -14.17 -14.70
C VAL A 284 1.17 -13.01 -14.87
N ALA A 285 1.63 -11.77 -14.70
CA ALA A 285 0.79 -10.59 -14.81
C ALA A 285 1.56 -9.43 -15.47
N VAL A 286 0.82 -8.62 -16.21
CA VAL A 286 1.28 -7.33 -16.76
C VAL A 286 0.26 -6.27 -16.37
N THR A 287 0.65 -5.35 -15.50
CA THR A 287 -0.21 -4.28 -14.99
C THR A 287 0.36 -2.92 -15.41
N PRO A 288 -0.04 -2.39 -16.58
CA PRO A 288 0.39 -1.07 -17.02
C PRO A 288 0.06 0.03 -16.01
N PHE A 289 0.96 0.99 -15.89
CA PHE A 289 0.78 2.18 -15.07
C PHE A 289 0.26 3.29 -15.99
N VAL A 290 -0.91 3.89 -15.76
CA VAL A 290 -1.86 3.73 -14.64
C VAL A 290 -3.29 3.94 -15.16
N LEU A 291 -4.31 3.35 -14.54
CA LEU A 291 -5.70 3.48 -15.01
C LEU A 291 -6.16 4.95 -15.04
N GLN A 292 -6.09 5.63 -13.89
CA GLN A 292 -6.35 7.07 -13.76
C GLN A 292 -5.14 7.77 -13.14
N GLY A 293 -4.33 8.44 -13.97
CA GLY A 293 -3.06 9.04 -13.56
C GLY A 293 -3.13 10.49 -13.09
N GLY A 294 -4.31 11.12 -13.16
CA GLY A 294 -4.47 12.56 -12.94
C GLY A 294 -3.49 13.41 -13.75
N ASP A 295 -3.15 14.58 -13.23
CA ASP A 295 -2.21 15.49 -13.89
C ASP A 295 -0.76 14.99 -13.84
N GLN A 296 -0.38 14.30 -12.76
CA GLN A 296 0.99 13.86 -12.52
C GLN A 296 1.45 12.80 -13.55
N PHE A 297 0.55 11.87 -13.90
CA PHE A 297 0.84 10.75 -14.79
C PHE A 297 -0.06 10.76 -16.03
N GLY A 298 -0.56 11.94 -16.42
CA GLY A 298 -1.46 12.08 -17.57
C GLY A 298 -0.93 11.41 -18.83
N HIS A 299 0.35 11.57 -19.17
CA HIS A 299 0.97 10.97 -20.36
C HIS A 299 0.95 9.42 -20.39
N LEU A 300 0.68 8.76 -19.26
CA LEU A 300 0.55 7.30 -19.12
C LEU A 300 -0.88 6.84 -18.77
N SER A 301 -1.79 7.74 -18.40
CA SER A 301 -3.15 7.44 -17.94
C SER A 301 -3.96 6.68 -18.99
N LEU A 302 -4.58 5.55 -18.64
CA LEU A 302 -5.39 4.76 -19.60
C LEU A 302 -6.78 5.35 -19.83
N LEU A 303 -7.30 6.11 -18.87
CA LEU A 303 -8.53 6.88 -18.96
C LEU A 303 -8.24 8.39 -19.02
N ASP A 304 -9.13 9.14 -19.64
CA ASP A 304 -9.20 10.61 -19.54
C ASP A 304 -10.04 11.05 -18.32
N GLY A 305 -10.16 12.36 -18.11
CA GLY A 305 -10.88 12.93 -16.96
C GLY A 305 -12.39 12.64 -16.97
N GLU A 306 -12.92 12.24 -18.13
CA GLU A 306 -14.32 11.83 -18.33
C GLU A 306 -14.52 10.32 -18.22
N GLY A 307 -13.46 9.54 -17.94
CA GLY A 307 -13.51 8.09 -17.80
C GLY A 307 -13.54 7.33 -19.14
N LYS A 308 -13.21 7.98 -20.27
CA LYS A 308 -13.11 7.33 -21.58
C LYS A 308 -11.69 6.82 -21.82
N TYR A 309 -11.58 5.69 -22.51
CA TYR A 309 -10.29 5.13 -22.90
C TYR A 309 -9.48 6.09 -23.78
N ARG A 310 -8.28 6.37 -23.31
CA ARG A 310 -7.20 6.97 -24.11
C ARG A 310 -6.57 5.92 -25.01
N PRO A 311 -5.72 6.30 -25.99
CA PRO A 311 -5.19 5.35 -26.97
C PRO A 311 -4.56 4.07 -26.39
N SER A 312 -3.79 4.16 -25.30
CA SER A 312 -3.26 2.97 -24.62
C SER A 312 -4.36 2.13 -23.97
N GLY A 313 -5.32 2.78 -23.29
CA GLY A 313 -6.46 2.10 -22.68
C GLY A 313 -7.31 1.36 -23.70
N GLN A 314 -7.59 1.98 -24.85
CA GLN A 314 -8.35 1.38 -25.94
C GLN A 314 -7.58 0.18 -26.53
N ALA A 315 -6.28 0.34 -26.76
CA ALA A 315 -5.46 -0.75 -27.29
C ALA A 315 -5.43 -1.96 -26.36
N ILE A 316 -5.36 -1.75 -25.03
CA ILE A 316 -5.43 -2.83 -24.02
C ILE A 316 -6.83 -3.42 -23.96
N PHE A 317 -7.88 -2.60 -24.00
CA PHE A 317 -9.27 -3.04 -24.04
C PHE A 317 -9.51 -3.99 -25.22
N ASP A 318 -8.93 -3.71 -26.39
CA ASP A 318 -9.11 -4.51 -27.61
C ASP A 318 -8.22 -5.77 -27.68
N LEU A 319 -7.28 -5.97 -26.74
CA LEU A 319 -6.45 -7.18 -26.72
C LEU A 319 -7.30 -8.43 -26.49
N PRO A 320 -7.05 -9.53 -27.22
CA PRO A 320 -7.65 -10.83 -26.89
C PRO A 320 -7.08 -11.32 -25.56
N LYS A 321 -7.98 -11.69 -24.64
CA LYS A 321 -7.64 -12.13 -23.29
C LYS A 321 -8.10 -13.57 -23.08
N SER A 322 -7.50 -14.24 -22.12
CA SER A 322 -7.86 -15.61 -21.73
C SER A 322 -8.67 -15.57 -20.45
N THR A 323 -9.59 -16.51 -20.25
CA THR A 323 -10.26 -16.72 -18.96
C THR A 323 -9.27 -17.31 -17.97
N GLY A 324 -9.04 -16.62 -16.85
CA GLY A 324 -8.27 -17.13 -15.72
C GLY A 324 -9.09 -18.12 -14.88
N SER A 325 -8.42 -19.01 -14.18
CA SER A 325 -9.04 -19.94 -13.22
C SER A 325 -8.16 -20.10 -11.99
N PRO A 326 -7.98 -19.03 -11.19
CA PRO A 326 -7.18 -19.10 -9.98
C PRO A 326 -7.86 -19.99 -8.93
N THR A 327 -7.09 -20.43 -7.94
CA THR A 327 -7.68 -21.15 -6.80
C THR A 327 -8.26 -20.13 -5.82
N LEU A 328 -9.60 -20.15 -5.70
CA LEU A 328 -10.35 -19.21 -4.86
C LEU A 328 -10.08 -19.47 -3.38
N ALA A 329 -9.99 -18.40 -2.59
CA ALA A 329 -9.94 -18.55 -1.14
C ALA A 329 -11.35 -18.82 -0.59
N SER A 330 -11.39 -19.56 0.53
CA SER A 330 -12.63 -19.67 1.30
C SER A 330 -12.81 -18.42 2.16
N PRO A 331 -14.03 -17.86 2.28
CA PRO A 331 -14.28 -16.76 3.20
C PRO A 331 -13.86 -17.17 4.62
N LYS A 332 -13.16 -16.30 5.35
CA LYS A 332 -12.87 -16.57 6.76
C LYS A 332 -14.19 -16.50 7.52
N SER A 333 -14.59 -17.59 8.14
CA SER A 333 -15.82 -17.63 8.94
C SER A 333 -15.67 -16.70 10.16
N SER A 334 -16.15 -15.48 10.05
CA SER A 334 -16.38 -14.57 11.17
C SER A 334 -17.67 -13.79 10.90
N PRO A 335 -18.56 -13.64 11.88
CA PRO A 335 -19.80 -12.92 11.66
C PRO A 335 -19.47 -11.45 11.38
N VAL A 336 -19.73 -11.01 10.16
CA VAL A 336 -19.85 -9.58 9.85
C VAL A 336 -20.95 -9.05 10.78
N PRO A 337 -20.70 -8.08 11.68
CA PRO A 337 -21.78 -7.41 12.38
C PRO A 337 -22.67 -6.79 11.31
N GLN A 338 -23.90 -7.27 11.21
CA GLN A 338 -24.86 -6.63 10.31
C GLN A 338 -25.06 -5.20 10.78
N PRO A 339 -25.00 -4.20 9.88
CA PRO A 339 -25.43 -2.86 10.23
C PRO A 339 -26.88 -2.93 10.70
N PRO A 340 -27.26 -2.20 11.77
CA PRO A 340 -28.65 -2.19 12.24
C PRO A 340 -29.57 -1.79 11.09
N THR A 341 -30.59 -2.60 10.87
CA THR A 341 -31.64 -2.39 9.87
C THR A 341 -32.31 -1.03 10.03
N THR A 342 -32.24 -0.24 8.95
CA THR A 342 -33.15 0.85 8.54
C THR A 342 -33.70 1.77 9.63
N SER A 343 -33.17 2.99 9.71
CA SER A 343 -33.95 4.16 10.12
C SER A 343 -34.15 5.10 8.93
N ASN A 344 -35.42 5.45 8.69
CA ASN A 344 -35.88 6.26 7.57
C ASN A 344 -35.22 7.65 7.57
N TRP A 345 -34.33 7.90 6.61
CA TRP A 345 -33.88 9.25 6.30
C TRP A 345 -34.80 9.89 5.26
N ASN A 346 -35.76 10.68 5.75
CA ASN A 346 -36.37 11.74 4.97
C ASN A 346 -35.43 12.96 5.01
N SER A 347 -34.89 13.34 3.86
CA SER A 347 -34.09 14.55 3.71
C SER A 347 -34.99 15.76 3.42
N PRO A 348 -34.71 16.92 4.04
CA PRO A 348 -34.81 18.16 3.29
C PRO A 348 -33.58 19.09 3.50
N PHE A 349 -32.96 19.43 2.37
CA PHE A 349 -32.31 20.68 1.96
C PHE A 349 -31.15 21.34 2.77
N PHE A 350 -30.16 21.76 1.97
CA PHE A 350 -28.83 22.36 2.20
C PHE A 350 -28.75 23.72 2.94
N LYS A 351 -27.56 24.03 3.52
CA LYS A 351 -26.99 25.39 3.63
C LYS A 351 -25.45 25.42 3.39
N ALA A 352 -25.00 26.53 2.81
CA ALA A 352 -23.76 26.77 2.04
C ALA A 352 -22.39 26.71 2.79
N GLY A 353 -22.31 26.29 4.04
CA GLY A 353 -21.04 26.26 4.81
C GLY A 353 -20.16 25.03 4.56
N ARG A 354 -20.74 23.92 4.07
CA ARG A 354 -20.05 22.61 3.96
C ARG A 354 -19.03 22.51 2.81
N ALA A 355 -19.10 23.38 1.81
CA ALA A 355 -18.23 23.29 0.64
C ALA A 355 -16.80 23.79 0.92
N LEU A 356 -16.66 24.86 1.72
CA LEU A 356 -15.36 25.50 1.98
C LEU A 356 -14.42 24.62 2.81
N LEU A 357 -14.92 23.96 3.86
CA LEU A 357 -14.08 23.09 4.71
C LEU A 357 -13.65 21.81 3.98
N LYS A 358 -14.51 21.23 3.12
CA LYS A 358 -14.16 20.07 2.30
C LYS A 358 -13.09 20.41 1.26
N LEU A 359 -13.23 21.54 0.56
CA LEU A 359 -12.20 22.05 -0.34
C LEU A 359 -10.89 22.35 0.41
N GLU A 360 -10.95 23.03 1.55
CA GLU A 360 -9.78 23.32 2.38
C GLU A 360 -9.09 22.03 2.85
N ASN A 361 -9.85 21.02 3.29
CA ASN A 361 -9.30 19.74 3.71
C ASN A 361 -8.68 18.95 2.54
N ILE A 362 -9.26 19.02 1.33
CA ILE A 362 -8.63 18.46 0.12
C ILE A 362 -7.27 19.12 -0.12
N PHE A 363 -7.20 20.46 -0.09
CA PHE A 363 -5.92 21.17 -0.23
C PHE A 363 -4.94 20.84 0.90
N ARG A 364 -5.43 20.69 2.14
CA ARG A 364 -4.60 20.33 3.30
C ARG A 364 -4.00 18.93 3.16
N VAL A 365 -4.79 17.95 2.73
CA VAL A 365 -4.31 16.60 2.46
C VAL A 365 -3.24 16.61 1.35
N VAL A 366 -3.49 17.35 0.26
CA VAL A 366 -2.52 17.50 -0.84
C VAL A 366 -1.20 18.16 -0.38
N LEU A 367 -1.26 19.10 0.57
CA LEU A 367 -0.09 19.83 1.07
C LEU A 367 0.53 19.21 2.34
N GLY A 368 0.03 18.07 2.82
CA GLY A 368 0.48 17.45 4.07
C GLY A 368 0.19 18.28 5.33
N LEU A 369 -0.82 19.15 5.26
CA LEU A 369 -1.29 19.96 6.39
C LEU A 369 -2.35 19.20 7.20
N PRO A 370 -2.46 19.47 8.52
CA PRO A 370 -3.48 18.85 9.35
C PRO A 370 -4.90 19.21 8.90
N VAL A 371 -5.77 18.19 8.90
CA VAL A 371 -7.19 18.25 8.53
C VAL A 371 -7.99 18.89 9.67
N LYS A 372 -9.02 19.69 9.34
CA LYS A 372 -9.94 20.26 10.33
C LYS A 372 -11.28 19.55 10.31
N ALA A 373 -11.99 19.52 11.44
CA ALA A 373 -13.36 19.02 11.53
C ALA A 373 -14.22 19.99 12.35
N ASN A 374 -15.51 20.05 12.01
CA ASN A 374 -16.49 20.61 12.93
C ASN A 374 -17.04 19.47 13.79
N ILE A 375 -16.99 19.65 15.09
CA ILE A 375 -17.60 18.71 16.04
C ILE A 375 -18.61 19.45 16.89
N THR A 376 -19.47 18.69 17.57
CA THR A 376 -20.39 19.20 18.58
C THR A 376 -20.24 18.32 19.79
N LEU A 377 -19.83 18.90 20.92
CA LEU A 377 -19.74 18.20 22.19
C LEU A 377 -20.70 18.86 23.16
N LYS A 378 -21.68 18.09 23.67
CA LYS A 378 -22.74 18.63 24.55
C LYS A 378 -23.45 19.84 23.93
N ASP A 379 -23.88 19.69 22.67
CA ASP A 379 -24.53 20.75 21.88
C ASP A 379 -23.70 22.02 21.63
N ILE A 380 -22.41 22.03 22.00
CA ILE A 380 -21.49 23.15 21.77
C ILE A 380 -20.65 22.85 20.53
N PRO A 381 -20.73 23.68 19.47
CA PRO A 381 -19.93 23.49 18.27
C PRO A 381 -18.47 23.88 18.54
N LEU A 382 -17.54 23.08 17.99
CA LEU A 382 -16.10 23.32 18.06
C LEU A 382 -15.47 23.06 16.69
N ILE A 383 -14.47 23.86 16.35
CA ILE A 383 -13.60 23.65 15.18
C ILE A 383 -12.28 23.07 15.68
N VAL A 384 -11.99 21.84 15.28
CA VAL A 384 -10.81 21.11 15.78
C VAL A 384 -9.90 20.66 14.65
N GLU A 385 -8.62 20.51 14.96
CA GLU A 385 -7.69 19.77 14.13
C GLU A 385 -7.84 18.27 14.38
N LEU A 386 -7.67 17.43 13.35
CA LEU A 386 -7.68 15.98 13.51
C LEU A 386 -6.26 15.42 13.60
N ALA A 387 -6.04 14.57 14.61
CA ALA A 387 -4.85 13.72 14.73
C ALA A 387 -5.28 12.25 14.55
N GLN A 388 -4.96 11.68 13.40
CA GLN A 388 -5.50 10.39 12.93
C GLN A 388 -4.44 9.30 12.76
N ASN A 389 -3.16 9.61 13.02
CA ASN A 389 -2.04 8.68 12.88
C ASN A 389 -0.96 8.92 13.93
N SER A 390 -0.05 7.95 14.11
CA SER A 390 0.98 7.98 15.16
C SER A 390 1.85 9.24 15.16
N PRO A 391 2.36 9.76 14.02
CA PRO A 391 3.10 11.03 14.01
C PRO A 391 2.27 12.23 14.46
N GLN A 392 0.99 12.28 14.08
CA GLN A 392 0.08 13.33 14.55
C GLN A 392 -0.26 13.17 16.03
N TRP A 393 -0.44 11.94 16.52
CA TRP A 393 -0.67 11.65 17.93
C TRP A 393 0.55 12.00 18.80
N GLU A 394 1.75 11.62 18.36
CA GLU A 394 3.01 11.90 19.07
C GLU A 394 3.32 13.40 19.08
N ARG A 395 3.05 14.10 17.98
CA ARG A 395 3.23 15.56 17.89
C ARG A 395 2.19 16.32 18.70
N GLY A 396 0.92 15.93 18.61
CA GLY A 396 -0.20 16.64 19.22
C GLY A 396 -0.12 18.16 19.06
N LEU A 397 -0.27 18.86 20.18
CA LEU A 397 -0.14 20.32 20.30
C LEU A 397 1.28 20.80 20.68
N SER A 398 2.28 19.91 20.72
CA SER A 398 3.65 20.26 21.11
C SER A 398 4.26 21.36 20.23
N ASN A 399 5.10 22.19 20.83
CA ASN A 399 5.78 23.34 20.24
C ASN A 399 4.87 24.47 19.72
N ARG A 400 3.54 24.36 19.88
CA ARG A 400 2.62 25.46 19.55
C ARG A 400 2.62 26.50 20.66
N GLN A 401 2.53 27.78 20.28
CA GLN A 401 2.39 28.88 21.24
C GLN A 401 0.95 29.05 21.73
N THR A 402 -0.03 28.75 20.87
CA THR A 402 -1.48 28.83 21.15
C THR A 402 -2.25 27.82 20.29
N LEU A 403 -3.54 27.61 20.57
CA LEU A 403 -4.47 26.89 19.69
C LEU A 403 -4.85 27.68 18.42
N GLY A 404 -4.56 28.99 18.38
CA GLY A 404 -4.91 29.87 17.27
C GLY A 404 -6.44 30.06 17.14
N GLU A 405 -6.96 29.89 15.93
CA GLU A 405 -8.39 29.97 15.61
C GLU A 405 -9.15 28.66 15.88
N LEU A 406 -8.46 27.61 16.34
CA LEU A 406 -9.06 26.31 16.64
C LEU A 406 -9.47 26.23 18.10
N ASP A 407 -10.53 25.48 18.36
CA ASP A 407 -11.01 25.21 19.71
C ASP A 407 -10.29 24.03 20.37
N GLY A 408 -9.62 23.18 19.57
CA GLY A 408 -8.91 22.01 20.07
C GLY A 408 -8.32 21.11 19.00
N MET A 409 -7.90 19.92 19.43
CA MET A 409 -7.43 18.82 18.59
C MET A 409 -8.15 17.52 18.99
N LEU A 410 -8.73 16.83 18.01
CA LEU A 410 -9.36 15.54 18.19
C LEU A 410 -8.43 14.42 17.70
N PHE A 411 -7.95 13.62 18.63
CA PHE A 411 -7.20 12.39 18.39
C PHE A 411 -8.21 11.27 18.13
N ILE A 412 -8.06 10.57 17.01
CA ILE A 412 -8.91 9.45 16.61
C ILE A 412 -8.04 8.20 16.52
N PHE A 413 -8.41 7.15 17.25
CA PHE A 413 -7.68 5.89 17.29
C PHE A 413 -8.45 4.80 16.53
N PRO A 414 -7.76 3.93 15.77
CA PRO A 414 -8.40 2.88 14.98
C PRO A 414 -8.98 1.75 15.86
N ARG A 415 -8.54 1.64 17.11
CA ARG A 415 -9.04 0.68 18.10
C ARG A 415 -9.11 1.32 19.47
N ALA A 416 -10.16 0.97 20.22
CA ALA A 416 -10.29 1.37 21.60
C ALA A 416 -9.13 0.79 22.44
N HIS A 417 -8.38 1.64 23.12
CA HIS A 417 -7.28 1.24 24.00
C HIS A 417 -7.07 2.30 25.09
N VAL A 418 -6.16 2.06 26.04
CA VAL A 418 -5.78 3.04 27.06
C VAL A 418 -4.53 3.78 26.57
N PRO A 419 -4.65 4.96 25.94
CA PRO A 419 -3.48 5.71 25.50
C PRO A 419 -2.75 6.34 26.68
N ILE A 420 -1.48 6.69 26.45
CA ILE A 420 -0.64 7.43 27.38
C ILE A 420 -0.30 8.76 26.73
N PHE A 421 -0.77 9.85 27.32
CA PHE A 421 -0.46 11.22 26.91
C PHE A 421 0.59 11.82 27.85
N TRP A 422 1.31 12.81 27.34
CA TRP A 422 2.28 13.61 28.08
C TRP A 422 2.16 15.07 27.64
N MET A 423 2.71 15.98 28.44
CA MET A 423 2.75 17.42 28.10
C MET A 423 4.13 17.85 27.58
N LYS A 424 4.84 16.94 26.89
CA LYS A 424 6.19 17.20 26.37
C LYS A 424 6.18 18.35 25.37
N ASP A 425 7.07 19.32 25.57
CA ASP A 425 7.25 20.49 24.70
C ASP A 425 5.97 21.35 24.52
N MET A 426 5.03 21.28 25.48
CA MET A 426 3.81 22.11 25.48
C MET A 426 4.09 23.51 26.02
N ASN A 427 3.45 24.54 25.45
CA ASN A 427 3.57 25.93 25.94
C ASN A 427 2.30 26.45 26.63
N PHE A 428 1.22 25.66 26.66
CA PHE A 428 -0.03 26.01 27.34
C PHE A 428 -0.72 24.76 27.89
N SER A 429 -1.53 24.95 28.92
CA SER A 429 -2.33 23.88 29.54
C SER A 429 -3.55 23.53 28.69
N VAL A 430 -3.96 22.27 28.75
CA VAL A 430 -5.11 21.73 28.02
C VAL A 430 -6.01 20.91 28.94
N ASP A 431 -7.29 20.81 28.60
CA ASP A 431 -8.15 19.75 29.11
C ASP A 431 -8.04 18.54 28.17
N MET A 432 -7.96 17.32 28.70
CA MET A 432 -8.06 16.08 27.91
C MET A 432 -9.40 15.41 28.19
N ILE A 433 -10.25 15.34 27.17
CA ILE A 433 -11.58 14.74 27.25
C ILE A 433 -11.50 13.36 26.60
N TRP A 434 -11.68 12.31 27.39
CA TRP A 434 -11.51 10.93 26.97
C TRP A 434 -12.85 10.37 26.49
N ILE A 435 -12.91 9.85 25.27
CA ILE A 435 -14.18 9.55 24.58
C ILE A 435 -14.16 8.11 24.07
N ALA A 436 -15.18 7.34 24.43
CA ALA A 436 -15.39 6.00 23.90
C ALA A 436 -16.74 5.93 23.19
N ALA A 437 -16.78 5.45 21.95
CA ALA A 437 -18.01 5.26 21.18
C ALA A 437 -18.90 6.52 21.22
N ASN A 438 -18.30 7.68 20.92
CA ASN A 438 -18.92 9.00 20.89
C ASN A 438 -19.44 9.54 22.24
N HIS A 439 -19.07 8.95 23.38
CA HIS A 439 -19.46 9.45 24.70
C HIS A 439 -18.24 9.76 25.55
N VAL A 440 -18.28 10.86 26.31
CA VAL A 440 -17.25 11.19 27.29
C VAL A 440 -17.26 10.13 28.38
N VAL A 441 -16.12 9.47 28.61
CA VAL A 441 -15.96 8.44 29.64
C VAL A 441 -15.06 8.87 30.80
N ASP A 442 -14.22 9.87 30.58
CA ASP A 442 -13.37 10.45 31.62
C ASP A 442 -12.96 11.87 31.21
N ILE A 443 -12.51 12.69 32.17
CA ILE A 443 -12.03 14.05 31.90
C ILE A 443 -10.79 14.31 32.76
N THR A 444 -9.70 14.75 32.14
CA THR A 444 -8.52 15.30 32.83
C THR A 444 -8.50 16.81 32.64
N PRO A 445 -9.01 17.61 33.60
CA PRO A 445 -9.04 19.05 33.47
C PRO A 445 -7.65 19.66 33.71
N SER A 446 -7.30 20.65 32.90
CA SER A 446 -6.18 21.57 33.09
C SER A 446 -4.84 20.89 33.35
N ALA A 447 -4.46 19.95 32.48
CA ALA A 447 -3.13 19.35 32.49
C ALA A 447 -2.06 20.46 32.42
N PRO A 448 -1.18 20.59 33.43
CA PRO A 448 -0.22 21.69 33.50
C PRO A 448 0.90 21.56 32.48
N VAL A 449 1.45 22.70 32.05
CA VAL A 449 2.76 22.74 31.37
C VAL A 449 3.83 22.38 32.39
N GLU A 450 4.67 21.40 32.07
CA GLU A 450 5.71 20.89 32.97
C GLU A 450 7.10 21.15 32.38
N THR A 451 8.03 21.65 33.21
CA THR A 451 9.42 21.94 32.81
C THR A 451 10.42 20.95 33.38
N SER A 452 9.97 20.00 34.22
CA SER A 452 10.83 18.97 34.79
C SER A 452 11.27 17.92 33.76
N HIS A 453 12.42 17.27 34.03
CA HIS A 453 12.96 16.20 33.19
C HIS A 453 12.14 14.90 33.25
N LYS A 454 11.21 14.77 34.22
CA LYS A 454 10.35 13.59 34.39
C LYS A 454 8.90 14.00 34.19
N LEU A 455 8.44 13.92 32.95
CA LEU A 455 7.10 14.34 32.57
C LEU A 455 6.04 13.40 33.16
N PRO A 456 4.98 13.95 33.80
CA PRO A 456 3.77 13.21 34.12
C PRO A 456 3.14 12.62 32.86
N THR A 457 2.47 11.49 33.05
CA THR A 457 1.66 10.86 32.01
C THR A 457 0.20 10.84 32.42
N TYR A 458 -0.68 10.92 31.42
CA TYR A 458 -2.12 11.00 31.58
C TYR A 458 -2.77 9.89 30.76
N SER A 459 -3.67 9.14 31.39
CA SER A 459 -4.37 8.03 30.77
C SER A 459 -5.80 7.95 31.30
N PRO A 460 -6.77 7.53 30.48
CA PRO A 460 -8.13 7.26 30.94
C PRO A 460 -8.17 5.98 31.75
N ARG A 461 -9.23 5.82 32.56
CA ARG A 461 -9.47 4.57 33.31
C ARG A 461 -9.92 3.40 32.46
N ASN A 462 -10.55 3.66 31.32
CA ASN A 462 -11.10 2.65 30.42
C ASN A 462 -10.56 2.85 29.00
N PRO A 463 -10.61 1.81 28.14
CA PRO A 463 -10.29 1.95 26.72
C PRO A 463 -11.17 3.00 26.04
N ILE A 464 -10.54 3.86 25.23
CA ILE A 464 -11.17 4.93 24.46
C ILE A 464 -10.75 4.85 22.99
N ASP A 465 -11.59 5.36 22.10
CA ASP A 465 -11.32 5.46 20.65
C ASP A 465 -11.06 6.92 20.21
N MET A 466 -11.34 7.91 21.06
CA MET A 466 -11.02 9.31 20.79
C MET A 466 -10.55 10.07 22.04
N VAL A 467 -9.75 11.13 21.82
CA VAL A 467 -9.42 12.14 22.84
C VAL A 467 -9.58 13.51 22.24
N LEU A 468 -10.32 14.39 22.90
CA LEU A 468 -10.40 15.79 22.52
C LEU A 468 -9.56 16.63 23.50
N GLU A 469 -8.50 17.25 22.99
CA GLU A 469 -7.75 18.27 23.71
C GLU A 469 -8.37 19.65 23.44
N THR A 470 -8.79 20.35 24.49
CA THR A 470 -9.30 21.74 24.41
C THR A 470 -8.47 22.68 25.26
N LYS A 471 -8.73 23.99 25.18
CA LYS A 471 -8.16 24.96 26.12
C LYS A 471 -8.43 24.54 27.57
N ALA A 472 -7.44 24.72 28.45
CA ALA A 472 -7.60 24.47 29.88
C ALA A 472 -8.80 25.24 30.46
N GLY A 473 -9.61 24.52 31.24
CA GLY A 473 -10.81 25.05 31.90
C GLY A 473 -12.08 24.95 31.08
N TRP A 474 -12.00 24.64 29.78
CA TRP A 474 -13.16 24.54 28.89
C TRP A 474 -14.19 23.52 29.39
N SER A 475 -13.74 22.36 29.88
CA SER A 475 -14.61 21.31 30.42
C SER A 475 -15.41 21.79 31.65
N VAL A 476 -14.79 22.59 32.51
CA VAL A 476 -15.43 23.15 33.71
C VAL A 476 -16.38 24.29 33.33
N GLU A 477 -15.95 25.21 32.47
CA GLU A 477 -16.75 26.34 32.00
C GLU A 477 -18.07 25.88 31.34
N ASN A 478 -18.01 24.76 30.62
CA ASN A 478 -19.16 24.20 29.91
C ASN A 478 -19.92 23.12 30.69
N ASN A 479 -19.57 22.90 31.97
CA ASN A 479 -20.16 21.89 32.84
C ASN A 479 -20.16 20.47 32.21
N LEU A 480 -19.09 20.11 31.51
CA LEU A 480 -18.96 18.81 30.84
C LEU A 480 -18.98 17.67 31.86
N SER A 481 -19.72 16.61 31.55
CA SER A 481 -19.89 15.44 32.41
C SER A 481 -19.67 14.15 31.64
N VAL A 482 -19.28 13.09 32.37
CA VAL A 482 -19.25 11.72 31.82
C VAL A 482 -20.63 11.36 31.31
N GLY A 483 -20.70 10.82 30.09
CA GLY A 483 -21.93 10.52 29.37
C GLY A 483 -22.33 11.57 28.32
N ASP A 484 -21.74 12.77 28.33
CA ASP A 484 -22.00 13.76 27.29
C ASP A 484 -21.56 13.26 25.91
N GLN A 485 -22.35 13.56 24.88
CA GLN A 485 -22.17 13.01 23.54
C GLN A 485 -21.33 13.94 22.66
N LEU A 486 -20.39 13.32 21.93
CA LEU A 486 -19.66 13.92 20.82
C LEU A 486 -20.35 13.56 19.50
N VAL A 487 -20.55 14.55 18.63
CA VAL A 487 -21.03 14.37 17.26
C VAL A 487 -20.02 15.01 16.32
N ILE A 488 -19.49 14.24 15.36
CA ILE A 488 -18.62 14.75 14.32
C ILE A 488 -19.49 15.20 13.14
N SER A 489 -19.40 16.46 12.76
CA SER A 489 -20.21 17.10 11.73
C SER A 489 -19.33 17.45 10.52
N ASP A 490 -19.13 16.45 9.64
CA ASP A 490 -18.27 16.44 8.44
C ASP A 490 -16.75 16.51 8.72
#